data_AF-A0A1A8IJ75-F1
#
_entry.id   AF-A0A1A8IJ75-F1
#
_cell.length_a   1.000
_cell.length_b   1.000
_cell.length_c   1.000
_cell.angle_alpha   90.00
_cell.angle_beta   90.00
_cell.angle_gamma   90.00
#
_symmetry.space_group_name_H-M   'P 1'
#
loop_
_entity.id
_entity.type
_entity.pdbx_description
1 polymer ?
#
loop_
_entity_poly.entity_id
_entity_poly.type
_entity_poly.pdbx_seq_one_letter_code
_entity_poly.pdbx_strand_id
1 'polypeptide(L)'
;MEGASTNGVLSKLSLLEVEARSRGSHPQPQQSRVKELKAKVEALKAKRDQLKAELQTHKLLQRLRLSEVNHSEEEDMDEDSESSRVLRLMARHSELTDLLRAHRLIGGYEVVKTHQGKGVCVSIATGYEGVYLDTYNLEMDTNPKVRISRHNIPPFIPLDTLAEQSDLQTGIRTFLDTLSQHLNAYVGRRQQLKLMKEQHKSVEVMESNILCSMLVLMFTMPEQVDVLCLLDYKDLSRCLPTQVKLDCEDEKLTDSPQWKKSCSLLMELPVHRALTAMKKMGTIV
;
A
#
# COMPACT_ATOMS: atom_id res chain seq x y z
N MET A 1 -52.49 47.01 49.07
CA MET A 1 -51.31 46.75 48.21
C MET A 1 -50.20 47.67 48.66
N GLU A 2 -48.95 47.19 48.59
CA GLU A 2 -47.69 47.98 48.57
C GLU A 2 -47.30 48.74 49.86
N GLY A 3 -46.06 48.73 50.36
CA GLY A 3 -44.85 48.03 49.97
C GLY A 3 -43.97 47.88 51.22
N ALA A 4 -43.54 46.65 51.52
CA ALA A 4 -42.55 46.42 52.56
C ALA A 4 -41.20 46.91 52.01
N SER A 5 -40.67 47.97 52.64
CA SER A 5 -39.45 48.67 52.26
C SER A 5 -38.30 47.69 51.98
N THR A 6 -37.89 47.62 50.72
CA THR A 6 -36.82 46.75 50.20
C THR A 6 -35.41 47.18 50.62
N ASN A 7 -35.28 48.15 51.53
CA ASN A 7 -34.02 48.80 51.91
C ASN A 7 -33.70 48.73 53.43
N GLY A 8 -34.07 47.63 54.10
CA GLY A 8 -33.65 47.38 55.48
C GLY A 8 -32.16 46.99 55.58
N VAL A 9 -31.46 47.44 56.62
CA VAL A 9 -30.04 47.09 56.87
C VAL A 9 -29.82 45.57 56.89
N LEU A 10 -30.80 44.82 57.40
CA LEU A 10 -30.78 43.35 57.41
C LEU A 10 -30.93 42.71 56.02
N SER A 11 -31.69 43.31 55.09
CA SER A 11 -31.78 42.79 53.72
C SER A 11 -30.48 43.04 52.95
N LYS A 12 -29.83 44.18 53.19
CA LYS A 12 -28.49 44.47 52.65
C LYS A 12 -27.40 43.56 53.24
N LEU A 13 -27.45 43.28 54.55
CA LEU A 13 -26.53 42.32 55.19
C LEU A 13 -26.75 40.89 54.68
N SER A 14 -27.99 40.47 54.49
CA SER A 14 -28.33 39.19 53.86
C SER A 14 -27.80 39.09 52.42
N LEU A 15 -27.97 40.14 51.62
CA LEU A 15 -27.43 40.20 50.26
C LEU A 15 -25.90 40.15 50.26
N LEU A 16 -25.23 40.90 51.15
CA LEU A 16 -23.78 40.89 51.30
C LEU A 16 -23.24 39.56 51.82
N GLU A 17 -23.97 38.87 52.70
CA GLU A 17 -23.60 37.54 53.18
C GLU A 17 -23.75 36.49 52.08
N VAL A 18 -24.81 36.57 51.28
CA VAL A 18 -24.99 35.71 50.09
C VAL A 18 -23.92 35.99 49.05
N GLU A 19 -23.53 37.25 48.85
CA GLU A 19 -22.44 37.63 47.93
C GLU A 19 -21.06 37.23 48.45
N ALA A 20 -20.80 37.33 49.76
CA ALA A 20 -19.56 36.87 50.38
C ALA A 20 -19.43 35.35 50.32
N ARG A 21 -20.52 34.61 50.54
CA ARG A 21 -20.57 33.15 50.41
C ARG A 21 -20.39 32.69 48.97
N SER A 22 -20.96 33.41 47.99
CA SER A 22 -20.82 33.07 46.57
C SER A 22 -19.42 33.35 46.00
N ARG A 23 -18.73 34.37 46.52
CA ARG A 23 -17.30 34.65 46.20
C ARG A 23 -16.33 33.65 46.83
N GLY A 24 -16.68 33.07 47.99
CA GLY A 24 -15.88 32.03 48.65
C GLY A 24 -15.98 30.63 48.01
N SER A 25 -16.97 30.40 47.15
CA SER A 25 -17.30 29.06 46.62
C SER A 25 -17.17 28.90 45.10
N HIS A 26 -16.62 29.88 44.38
CA HIS A 26 -16.28 29.72 42.95
C HIS A 26 -14.83 29.25 42.79
N PRO A 27 -14.56 27.94 42.58
CA PRO A 27 -13.28 27.54 42.02
C PRO A 27 -13.21 28.14 40.61
N GLN A 28 -12.41 29.20 40.46
CA GLN A 28 -12.21 29.91 39.20
C GLN A 28 -12.03 28.92 38.03
N PRO A 29 -12.75 29.05 36.90
CA PRO A 29 -12.53 28.26 35.68
C PRO A 29 -11.07 28.33 35.19
N GLN A 30 -10.34 29.37 35.59
CA GLN A 30 -8.91 29.51 35.34
C GLN A 30 -8.07 28.50 36.14
N GLN A 31 -8.43 28.14 37.38
CA GLN A 31 -7.66 27.16 38.16
C GLN A 31 -7.85 25.73 37.64
N SER A 32 -9.07 25.36 37.21
CA SER A 32 -9.30 24.08 36.53
C SER A 32 -8.57 24.03 35.19
N ARG A 33 -8.63 25.10 34.39
CA ARG A 33 -7.89 25.19 33.13
C ARG A 33 -6.38 25.17 33.30
N VAL A 34 -5.84 25.82 34.33
CA VAL A 34 -4.41 25.79 34.65
C VAL A 34 -3.99 24.39 35.11
N LYS A 35 -4.82 23.69 35.89
CA LYS A 35 -4.57 22.28 36.25
C LYS A 35 -4.56 21.37 35.03
N GLU A 36 -5.52 21.52 34.11
CA GLU A 36 -5.54 20.80 32.84
C GLU A 36 -4.30 21.08 31.98
N LEU A 37 -3.90 22.35 31.85
CA LEU A 37 -2.73 22.73 31.07
C LEU A 37 -1.44 22.20 31.70
N LYS A 38 -1.33 22.20 33.04
CA LYS A 38 -0.19 21.59 33.74
C LYS A 38 -0.12 20.08 33.48
N ALA A 39 -1.25 19.37 33.58
CA ALA A 39 -1.30 17.95 33.26
C ALA A 39 -0.91 17.67 31.78
N LYS A 40 -1.35 18.51 30.84
CA LYS A 40 -0.93 18.43 29.43
C LYS A 40 0.57 18.66 29.25
N VAL A 41 1.15 19.63 29.96
CA VAL A 41 2.59 19.90 29.92
C VAL A 41 3.38 18.72 30.47
N GLU A 42 2.93 18.10 31.56
CA GLU A 42 3.57 16.91 32.13
C GLU A 42 3.47 15.71 31.18
N ALA A 43 2.31 15.47 30.56
CA ALA A 43 2.15 14.43 29.55
C ALA A 43 3.06 14.66 28.32
N LEU A 44 3.16 15.91 27.85
CA LEU A 44 4.05 16.26 26.73
C LEU A 44 5.53 16.12 27.10
N LYS A 45 5.91 16.46 28.34
CA LYS A 45 7.27 16.23 28.84
C LYS A 45 7.61 14.74 28.89
N ALA A 46 6.72 13.92 29.42
CA ALA A 46 6.89 12.46 29.44
C ALA A 46 7.05 11.91 28.01
N LYS A 47 6.20 12.35 27.07
CA LYS A 47 6.30 11.95 25.66
C LYS A 47 7.61 12.40 25.01
N ARG A 48 8.06 13.63 25.28
CA ARG A 48 9.35 14.14 24.81
C ARG A 48 10.50 13.29 25.35
N ASP A 49 10.48 12.97 26.65
CA ASP A 49 11.57 12.22 27.28
C ASP A 49 11.63 10.78 26.78
N GLN A 50 10.46 10.16 26.53
CA GLN A 50 10.36 8.88 25.82
C GLN A 50 10.97 8.96 24.42
N LEU A 51 10.55 9.93 23.59
CA LEU A 51 11.10 10.10 22.23
C LEU A 51 12.60 10.40 22.25
N LYS A 52 13.08 11.13 23.25
CA LYS A 52 14.51 11.40 23.42
C LYS A 52 15.28 10.13 23.74
N ALA A 53 14.73 9.24 24.56
CA ALA A 53 15.31 7.92 24.82
C ALA A 53 15.34 7.05 23.56
N GLU A 54 14.23 7.00 22.81
CA GLU A 54 14.14 6.26 21.52
C GLU A 54 15.15 6.78 20.49
N LEU A 55 15.38 8.10 20.42
CA LEU A 55 16.41 8.66 19.54
C LEU A 55 17.83 8.30 19.98
N GLN A 56 18.09 8.25 21.29
CA GLN A 56 19.40 7.83 21.80
C GLN A 56 19.68 6.36 21.50
N THR A 57 18.69 5.48 21.70
CA THR A 57 18.83 4.07 21.34
C THR A 57 19.04 3.90 19.84
N HIS A 58 18.28 4.60 18.99
CA HIS A 58 18.48 4.54 17.54
C HIS A 58 19.87 5.03 17.12
N LYS A 59 20.40 6.08 17.73
CA LYS A 59 21.77 6.55 17.49
C LYS A 59 22.83 5.51 17.89
N LEU A 60 22.66 4.86 19.04
CA LEU A 60 23.56 3.80 19.49
C LEU A 60 23.51 2.60 18.54
N LEU A 61 22.30 2.16 18.15
CA LEU A 61 22.13 1.09 17.17
C LEU A 61 22.81 1.43 15.85
N GLN A 62 22.64 2.65 15.34
CA GLN A 62 23.28 3.08 14.09
C GLN A 62 24.81 3.05 14.19
N ARG A 63 25.40 3.43 15.33
CA ARG A 63 26.85 3.32 15.54
C ARG A 63 27.32 1.87 15.55
N LEU A 64 26.62 0.99 16.27
CA LEU A 64 26.94 -0.44 16.32
C LEU A 64 26.90 -1.10 14.94
N ARG A 65 25.91 -0.74 14.10
CA ARG A 65 25.84 -1.19 12.71
C ARG A 65 27.04 -0.74 11.87
N LEU A 66 27.55 0.47 12.10
CA LEU A 66 28.69 1.02 11.35
C LEU A 66 30.04 0.46 11.83
N SER A 67 30.17 0.14 13.12
CA SER A 67 31.38 -0.46 13.69
C SER A 67 31.55 -1.93 13.31
N GLU A 68 30.49 -2.68 13.01
CA GLU A 68 30.63 -4.03 12.45
C GLU A 68 31.15 -4.02 10.99
N VAL A 69 30.97 -2.91 10.26
CA VAL A 69 31.43 -2.76 8.86
C VAL A 69 32.88 -2.27 8.78
N ASN A 70 33.33 -1.45 9.74
CA ASN A 70 34.70 -0.99 9.85
C ASN A 70 35.36 -1.70 11.04
N HIS A 71 36.21 -2.69 10.81
CA HIS A 71 37.06 -3.34 11.82
C HIS A 71 38.09 -2.36 12.43
N SER A 72 37.63 -1.29 13.06
CA SER A 72 38.49 -0.30 13.68
C SER A 72 37.78 0.34 14.86
N GLU A 73 38.35 0.06 16.04
CA GLU A 73 38.20 0.79 17.30
C GLU A 73 36.97 0.41 18.11
N GLU A 74 37.09 -0.73 18.79
CA GLU A 74 36.39 -1.06 20.04
C GLU A 74 36.73 0.01 21.09
N GLU A 75 35.92 1.07 21.17
CA GLU A 75 35.96 1.98 22.32
C GLU A 75 35.15 1.37 23.48
N ASP A 76 35.86 0.97 24.54
CA ASP A 76 35.49 0.90 25.97
C ASP A 76 33.99 0.77 26.32
N MET A 77 33.29 -0.17 25.70
CA MET A 77 32.01 -0.65 26.20
C MET A 77 32.30 -1.92 26.99
N ASP A 78 32.01 -1.93 28.30
CA ASP A 78 32.04 -3.13 29.15
C ASP A 78 31.39 -4.30 28.39
N GLU A 79 32.22 -5.18 27.82
CA GLU A 79 31.80 -6.17 26.84
C GLU A 79 30.82 -7.19 27.46
N ASP A 80 30.88 -7.32 28.78
CA ASP A 80 30.15 -8.31 29.58
C ASP A 80 28.87 -7.77 30.26
N SER A 81 28.48 -6.51 30.02
CA SER A 81 27.21 -6.02 30.53
C SER A 81 26.03 -6.59 29.74
N GLU A 82 25.04 -7.17 30.44
CA GLU A 82 23.77 -7.65 29.83
C GLU A 82 23.10 -6.58 28.95
N SER A 83 23.23 -5.30 29.32
CA SER A 83 22.69 -4.18 28.52
C SER A 83 23.42 -4.00 27.19
N SER A 84 24.74 -4.21 27.16
CA SER A 84 25.56 -4.17 25.94
C SER A 84 25.21 -5.32 25.00
N ARG A 85 25.01 -6.52 25.56
CA ARG A 85 24.58 -7.71 24.81
C ARG A 85 23.20 -7.53 24.17
N VAL A 86 22.24 -6.97 24.91
CA VAL A 86 20.89 -6.67 24.39
C VAL A 86 20.96 -5.65 23.24
N LEU A 87 21.77 -4.60 23.36
CA LEU A 87 21.94 -3.60 22.29
C LEU A 87 22.54 -4.20 21.01
N ARG A 88 23.56 -5.08 21.13
CA ARG A 88 24.12 -5.81 19.97
C ARG A 88 23.07 -6.71 19.30
N LEU A 89 22.28 -7.45 20.09
CA LEU A 89 21.20 -8.27 19.55
C LEU A 89 20.12 -7.43 18.85
N MET A 90 19.76 -6.27 19.41
CA MET A 90 18.83 -5.33 18.77
C MET A 90 19.40 -4.80 17.45
N ALA A 91 20.69 -4.45 17.40
CA ALA A 91 21.35 -3.99 16.18
C ALA A 91 21.28 -5.07 15.10
N ARG A 92 21.74 -6.29 15.40
CA ARG A 92 21.68 -7.42 14.47
C ARG A 92 20.27 -7.79 14.03
N HIS A 93 19.30 -7.81 14.95
CA HIS A 93 17.91 -8.06 14.62
C HIS A 93 17.38 -7.00 13.64
N SER A 94 17.70 -5.74 13.89
CA SER A 94 17.26 -4.64 13.04
C SER A 94 17.88 -4.70 11.64
N GLU A 95 19.15 -5.11 11.50
CA GLU A 95 19.79 -5.34 10.20
C GLU A 95 19.16 -6.49 9.43
N LEU A 96 18.93 -7.63 10.10
CA LEU A 96 18.26 -8.79 9.49
C LEU A 96 16.83 -8.43 9.06
N THR A 97 16.15 -7.58 9.84
CA THR A 97 14.82 -7.06 9.48
C THR A 97 14.89 -6.22 8.22
N ASP A 98 15.89 -5.34 8.10
CA ASP A 98 16.08 -4.51 6.91
C ASP A 98 16.46 -5.35 5.68
N LEU A 99 17.28 -6.39 5.85
CA LEU A 99 17.61 -7.34 4.80
C LEU A 99 16.39 -8.15 4.35
N LEU A 100 15.54 -8.59 5.28
CA LEU A 100 14.30 -9.29 4.96
C LEU A 100 13.33 -8.37 4.20
N ARG A 101 13.21 -7.10 4.62
CA ARG A 101 12.45 -6.10 3.87
C ARG A 101 13.00 -5.92 2.47
N ALA A 102 14.31 -5.79 2.30
CA ALA A 102 14.95 -5.66 0.99
C ALA A 102 14.67 -6.90 0.11
N HIS A 103 14.77 -8.11 0.68
CA HIS A 103 14.41 -9.34 -0.03
C HIS A 103 12.94 -9.34 -0.46
N ARG A 104 12.01 -8.92 0.40
CA ARG A 104 10.59 -8.80 0.03
C ARG A 104 10.37 -7.80 -1.11
N LEU A 105 11.09 -6.68 -1.10
CA LEU A 105 11.01 -5.66 -2.15
C LEU A 105 11.57 -6.16 -3.49
N ILE A 106 12.72 -6.83 -3.47
CA ILE A 106 13.45 -7.26 -4.67
C ILE A 106 12.91 -8.59 -5.21
N GLY A 107 12.73 -9.56 -4.33
CA GLY A 107 12.29 -10.92 -4.69
C GLY A 107 10.78 -11.03 -4.93
N GLY A 108 9.98 -10.06 -4.47
CA GLY A 108 8.54 -10.04 -4.69
C GLY A 108 7.74 -11.08 -3.88
N TYR A 109 8.40 -11.89 -3.07
CA TYR A 109 7.75 -12.83 -2.17
C TYR A 109 8.45 -12.97 -0.81
N GLU A 110 7.67 -13.38 0.18
CA GLU A 110 8.09 -13.66 1.56
C GLU A 110 7.79 -15.13 1.88
N VAL A 111 8.70 -15.82 2.56
CA VAL A 111 8.55 -17.24 2.91
C VAL A 111 8.60 -17.39 4.43
N VAL A 112 7.53 -17.94 5.00
CA VAL A 112 7.40 -18.16 6.44
C VAL A 112 7.16 -19.64 6.69
N LYS A 113 7.77 -20.20 7.74
CA LYS A 113 7.50 -21.59 8.15
C LYS A 113 6.10 -21.68 8.76
N THR A 114 5.34 -22.70 8.37
CA THR A 114 4.02 -22.94 8.95
C THR A 114 4.13 -23.41 10.41
N HIS A 115 3.10 -23.16 11.23
CA HIS A 115 3.09 -23.46 12.65
C HIS A 115 3.35 -24.94 13.00
N GLN A 116 3.15 -25.85 12.04
CA GLN A 116 3.38 -27.29 12.22
C GLN A 116 4.77 -27.76 11.78
N GLY A 117 5.61 -26.87 11.24
CA GLY A 117 6.98 -27.18 10.79
C GLY A 117 7.07 -28.15 9.61
N LYS A 118 5.94 -28.54 9.02
CA LYS A 118 5.84 -29.51 7.91
C LYS A 118 5.76 -28.86 6.52
N GLY A 119 5.61 -27.54 6.48
CA GLY A 119 5.45 -26.78 5.24
C GLY A 119 5.84 -25.32 5.37
N VAL A 120 5.73 -24.61 4.27
CA VAL A 120 6.04 -23.18 4.12
C VAL A 120 4.84 -22.44 3.56
N CYS A 121 4.64 -21.21 4.01
CA CYS A 121 3.70 -20.27 3.43
C CYS A 121 4.49 -19.21 2.67
N VAL A 122 4.16 -19.03 1.39
CA VAL A 122 4.75 -18.04 0.50
C VAL A 122 3.71 -16.94 0.25
N SER A 123 4.08 -15.71 0.56
CA SER A 123 3.27 -14.51 0.29
C SER A 123 3.87 -13.76 -0.89
N ILE A 124 3.18 -13.70 -2.01
CA ILE A 124 3.58 -13.02 -3.25
C ILE A 124 2.91 -11.66 -3.30
N ALA A 125 3.70 -10.59 -3.25
CA ALA A 125 3.21 -9.24 -3.39
C ALA A 125 3.14 -8.85 -4.87
N THR A 126 2.02 -8.27 -5.28
CA THR A 126 1.85 -7.71 -6.62
C THR A 126 1.97 -6.19 -6.58
N GLY A 127 2.42 -5.61 -7.69
CA GLY A 127 2.56 -4.17 -7.79
C GLY A 127 2.35 -3.66 -9.20
N TYR A 128 2.06 -2.36 -9.28
CA TYR A 128 1.92 -1.65 -10.55
C TYR A 128 2.50 -0.25 -10.41
N GLU A 129 3.36 0.14 -11.36
CA GLU A 129 4.03 1.46 -11.39
C GLU A 129 4.66 1.89 -10.04
N GLY A 130 5.30 0.94 -9.35
CA GLY A 130 5.99 1.19 -8.07
C GLY A 130 5.11 1.18 -6.83
N VAL A 131 3.81 0.87 -6.96
CA VAL A 131 2.86 0.77 -5.85
C VAL A 131 2.46 -0.68 -5.61
N TYR A 132 2.52 -1.13 -4.36
CA TYR A 132 1.99 -2.44 -3.95
C TYR A 132 0.47 -2.45 -3.94
N LEU A 133 -0.12 -3.51 -4.47
CA LEU A 133 -1.57 -3.65 -4.63
C LEU A 133 -2.10 -4.82 -3.78
N ASP A 134 -2.04 -6.03 -4.31
CA ASP A 134 -2.57 -7.22 -3.64
C ASP A 134 -1.41 -8.11 -3.12
N THR A 135 -1.71 -8.95 -2.13
CA THR A 135 -0.83 -10.04 -1.69
C THR A 135 -1.57 -11.37 -1.79
N TYR A 136 -0.96 -12.34 -2.48
CA TYR A 136 -1.48 -13.69 -2.65
C TYR A 136 -0.64 -14.68 -1.84
N ASN A 137 -1.29 -15.64 -1.20
CA ASN A 137 -0.69 -16.58 -0.28
C ASN A 137 -0.81 -17.99 -0.83
N LEU A 138 0.28 -18.74 -0.70
CA LEU A 138 0.42 -20.12 -1.12
C LEU A 138 1.06 -20.93 0.00
N GLU A 139 0.35 -21.90 0.53
CA GLU A 139 0.88 -22.86 1.49
C GLU A 139 1.33 -24.12 0.75
N MET A 140 2.55 -24.57 1.06
CA MET A 140 3.16 -25.75 0.49
C MET A 140 3.66 -26.70 1.58
N ASP A 141 3.25 -27.95 1.51
CA ASP A 141 3.80 -29.04 2.33
C ASP A 141 5.12 -29.50 1.72
N THR A 142 6.17 -29.67 2.53
CA THR A 142 7.50 -30.04 2.04
C THR A 142 7.86 -31.50 2.30
N ASN A 143 7.03 -32.27 3.01
CA ASN A 143 7.30 -33.65 3.41
C ASN A 143 6.09 -34.56 3.09
N PRO A 144 6.23 -35.66 2.33
CA PRO A 144 7.45 -36.21 1.71
C PRO A 144 7.83 -35.61 0.35
N LYS A 145 6.93 -34.83 -0.27
CA LYS A 145 7.14 -34.14 -1.54
C LYS A 145 6.54 -32.75 -1.46
N VAL A 146 7.10 -31.81 -2.22
CA VAL A 146 6.58 -30.43 -2.29
C VAL A 146 5.20 -30.46 -2.94
N ARG A 147 4.17 -30.03 -2.23
CA ARG A 147 2.79 -29.98 -2.73
C ARG A 147 2.09 -28.72 -2.27
N ILE A 148 1.27 -28.15 -3.12
CA ILE A 148 0.42 -27.02 -2.78
C ILE A 148 -0.74 -27.54 -1.92
N SER A 149 -0.89 -27.03 -0.70
CA SER A 149 -1.92 -27.47 0.24
C SER A 149 -3.09 -26.49 0.31
N ARG A 150 -2.81 -25.18 0.39
CA ARG A 150 -3.84 -24.12 0.44
C ARG A 150 -3.37 -22.89 -0.32
N HIS A 151 -4.31 -22.15 -0.91
CA HIS A 151 -4.00 -20.86 -1.53
C HIS A 151 -5.23 -19.97 -1.65
N ASN A 152 -5.00 -18.67 -1.87
CA ASN A 152 -6.01 -17.72 -2.31
C ASN A 152 -5.80 -17.23 -3.75
N ILE A 153 -5.02 -17.99 -4.53
CA ILE A 153 -4.75 -17.69 -5.95
C ILE A 153 -6.07 -17.78 -6.74
N PRO A 154 -6.39 -16.79 -7.59
CA PRO A 154 -7.63 -16.82 -8.37
C PRO A 154 -7.75 -18.08 -9.24
N PRO A 155 -8.96 -18.66 -9.37
CA PRO A 155 -9.16 -19.98 -9.99
C PRO A 155 -8.85 -20.03 -11.49
N PHE A 156 -8.80 -18.87 -12.15
CA PHE A 156 -8.45 -18.75 -13.56
C PHE A 156 -6.94 -18.79 -13.81
N ILE A 157 -6.10 -18.70 -12.77
CA ILE A 157 -4.65 -18.87 -12.90
C ILE A 157 -4.38 -20.37 -12.84
N PRO A 158 -3.74 -20.96 -13.86
CA PRO A 158 -3.72 -22.40 -14.04
C PRO A 158 -2.58 -23.05 -13.21
N LEU A 159 -2.75 -23.00 -11.89
CA LEU A 159 -1.71 -23.30 -10.88
C LEU A 159 -1.10 -24.70 -11.02
N ASP A 160 -1.92 -25.72 -11.28
CA ASP A 160 -1.47 -27.10 -11.44
C ASP A 160 -0.53 -27.26 -12.64
N THR A 161 -0.93 -26.72 -13.79
CA THR A 161 -0.09 -26.66 -15.00
C THR A 161 1.21 -25.90 -14.77
N LEU A 162 1.19 -24.80 -14.02
CA LEU A 162 2.42 -24.05 -13.70
C LEU A 162 3.36 -24.88 -12.81
N ALA A 163 2.80 -25.63 -11.86
CA ALA A 163 3.56 -26.51 -10.96
C ALA A 163 4.17 -27.71 -11.72
N GLU A 164 3.45 -28.27 -12.68
CA GLU A 164 3.94 -29.35 -13.55
C GLU A 164 5.04 -28.87 -14.49
N GLN A 165 4.83 -27.75 -15.20
CA GLN A 165 5.81 -27.19 -16.15
C GLN A 165 7.13 -26.80 -15.50
N SER A 166 7.10 -26.40 -14.24
CA SER A 166 8.28 -25.93 -13.50
C SER A 166 9.00 -27.04 -12.74
N ASP A 167 8.50 -28.29 -12.77
CA ASP A 167 8.88 -29.38 -11.86
C ASP A 167 8.99 -28.90 -10.41
N LEU A 168 7.85 -28.72 -9.74
CA LEU A 168 7.77 -28.15 -8.38
C LEU A 168 8.73 -28.79 -7.35
N GLN A 169 9.18 -30.04 -7.57
CA GLN A 169 10.15 -30.69 -6.67
C GLN A 169 11.55 -30.08 -6.76
N THR A 170 11.97 -29.62 -7.94
CA THR A 170 13.33 -29.11 -8.19
C THR A 170 13.33 -27.63 -8.57
N GLY A 171 12.29 -27.14 -9.24
CA GLY A 171 12.16 -25.80 -9.79
C GLY A 171 11.19 -24.90 -9.04
N ILE A 172 11.18 -24.92 -7.70
CA ILE A 172 10.31 -24.05 -6.88
C ILE A 172 10.49 -22.55 -7.20
N ARG A 173 11.72 -22.12 -7.52
CA ARG A 173 11.99 -20.73 -7.92
C ARG A 173 11.32 -20.40 -9.25
N THR A 174 11.51 -21.23 -10.27
CA THR A 174 10.88 -21.09 -11.58
C THR A 174 9.37 -21.04 -11.48
N PHE A 175 8.80 -21.90 -10.63
CA PHE A 175 7.36 -21.89 -10.34
C PHE A 175 6.91 -20.56 -9.72
N LEU A 176 7.59 -20.08 -8.67
CA LEU A 176 7.24 -18.82 -8.00
C LEU A 176 7.41 -17.61 -8.92
N ASP A 177 8.45 -17.59 -9.75
CA ASP A 177 8.69 -16.52 -10.73
C ASP A 177 7.57 -16.48 -11.77
N THR A 178 7.22 -17.64 -12.34
CA THR A 178 6.15 -17.77 -13.34
C THR A 178 4.79 -17.39 -12.74
N LEU A 179 4.51 -17.84 -11.53
CA LEU A 179 3.29 -17.50 -10.81
C LEU A 179 3.21 -15.99 -10.51
N SER A 180 4.32 -15.40 -10.06
CA SER A 180 4.43 -13.97 -9.81
C SER A 180 4.16 -13.16 -11.08
N GLN A 181 4.65 -13.60 -12.24
CA GLN A 181 4.36 -12.95 -13.52
C GLN A 181 2.86 -12.96 -13.84
N HIS A 182 2.18 -14.10 -13.71
CA HIS A 182 0.74 -14.21 -13.96
C HIS A 182 -0.08 -13.32 -13.01
N LEU A 183 0.28 -13.30 -11.73
CA LEU A 183 -0.38 -12.47 -10.73
C LEU A 183 -0.17 -10.98 -11.01
N ASN A 184 1.06 -10.55 -11.27
CA ASN A 184 1.37 -9.17 -11.62
C ASN A 184 0.69 -8.74 -12.92
N ALA A 185 0.61 -9.62 -13.92
CA ALA A 185 -0.08 -9.36 -15.18
C ALA A 185 -1.59 -9.16 -14.98
N TYR A 186 -2.23 -10.03 -14.21
CA TYR A 186 -3.64 -9.90 -13.87
C TYR A 186 -3.91 -8.60 -13.09
N VAL A 187 -3.19 -8.37 -11.99
CA VAL A 187 -3.37 -7.18 -11.16
C VAL A 187 -3.04 -5.91 -11.93
N GLY A 188 -2.01 -5.93 -12.77
CA GLY A 188 -1.63 -4.82 -13.64
C GLY A 188 -2.70 -4.48 -14.67
N ARG A 189 -3.33 -5.46 -15.32
CA ARG A 189 -4.46 -5.22 -16.24
C ARG A 189 -5.66 -4.63 -15.50
N ARG A 190 -6.01 -5.17 -14.33
CA ARG A 190 -7.09 -4.65 -13.49
C ARG A 190 -6.82 -3.21 -13.04
N GLN A 191 -5.59 -2.89 -12.67
CA GLN A 191 -5.18 -1.55 -12.28
C GLN A 191 -5.19 -0.57 -13.45
N GLN A 192 -4.73 -0.98 -14.63
CA GLN A 192 -4.83 -0.16 -15.84
C GLN A 192 -6.28 0.19 -16.18
N LEU A 193 -7.18 -0.80 -16.09
CA LEU A 193 -8.61 -0.57 -16.32
C LEU A 193 -9.18 0.44 -15.32
N LYS A 194 -8.80 0.35 -14.04
CA LYS A 194 -9.19 1.32 -13.01
C LYS A 194 -8.68 2.72 -13.33
N LEU A 195 -7.38 2.87 -13.59
CA LEU A 195 -6.76 4.17 -13.91
C LEU A 195 -7.37 4.78 -15.17
N MET A 196 -7.66 3.97 -16.18
CA MET A 196 -8.31 4.42 -17.40
C MET A 196 -9.69 5.02 -17.12
N LYS A 197 -10.55 4.33 -16.34
CA LYS A 197 -11.88 4.85 -15.96
C LYS A 197 -11.79 6.15 -15.14
N GLU A 198 -10.74 6.29 -14.32
CA GLU A 198 -10.52 7.49 -13.52
C GLU A 198 -10.00 8.68 -14.35
N GLN A 199 -9.11 8.43 -15.31
CA GLN A 199 -8.40 9.46 -16.08
C GLN A 199 -9.12 9.86 -17.38
N HIS A 200 -9.83 8.93 -18.02
CA HIS A 200 -10.39 9.09 -19.36
C HIS A 200 -11.89 8.90 -19.35
N LYS A 201 -12.63 9.90 -18.83
CA LYS A 201 -14.10 9.86 -18.77
C LYS A 201 -14.79 9.85 -20.14
N SER A 202 -14.10 10.26 -21.21
CA SER A 202 -14.59 10.20 -22.59
C SER A 202 -14.47 8.81 -23.21
N VAL A 203 -13.82 7.85 -22.55
CA VAL A 203 -13.66 6.48 -23.02
C VAL A 203 -14.62 5.58 -22.26
N GLU A 204 -15.55 4.95 -22.99
CA GLU A 204 -16.49 4.01 -22.40
C GLU A 204 -15.93 2.58 -22.43
N VAL A 205 -16.12 1.84 -21.33
CA VAL A 205 -15.78 0.41 -21.27
C VAL A 205 -17.05 -0.39 -21.52
N MET A 206 -17.20 -0.86 -22.74
CA MET A 206 -18.37 -1.62 -23.18
C MET A 206 -18.38 -3.02 -22.56
N GLU A 207 -17.23 -3.69 -22.56
CA GLU A 207 -17.09 -5.04 -22.03
C GLU A 207 -15.72 -5.26 -21.39
N SER A 208 -15.69 -6.00 -20.29
CA SER A 208 -14.46 -6.50 -19.69
C SER A 208 -14.74 -7.83 -18.97
N ASN A 209 -13.93 -8.85 -19.22
CA ASN A 209 -14.04 -10.10 -18.47
C ASN A 209 -13.34 -9.99 -17.09
N ILE A 210 -13.60 -10.95 -16.20
CA ILE A 210 -13.05 -10.97 -14.83
C ILE A 210 -11.51 -10.97 -14.84
N LEU A 211 -10.91 -11.66 -15.80
CA LEU A 211 -9.46 -11.74 -16.03
C LEU A 211 -8.83 -10.42 -16.51
N CYS A 212 -9.64 -9.45 -16.94
CA CYS A 212 -9.20 -8.28 -17.70
C CYS A 212 -8.33 -8.67 -18.91
N SER A 213 -8.56 -9.84 -19.50
CA SER A 213 -7.83 -10.36 -20.65
C SER A 213 -8.50 -10.05 -21.99
N MET A 214 -9.73 -9.53 -21.94
CA MET A 214 -10.43 -8.98 -23.08
C MET A 214 -11.14 -7.71 -22.63
N LEU A 215 -10.88 -6.61 -23.33
CA LEU A 215 -11.47 -5.30 -23.07
C LEU A 215 -12.05 -4.76 -24.38
N VAL A 216 -13.31 -4.36 -24.35
CA VAL A 216 -13.96 -3.63 -25.45
C VAL A 216 -14.16 -2.20 -25.00
N LEU A 217 -13.52 -1.28 -25.71
CA LEU A 217 -13.55 0.15 -25.44
C LEU A 217 -14.29 0.86 -26.58
N MET A 218 -14.98 1.94 -26.25
CA MET A 218 -15.56 2.85 -27.23
C MET A 218 -14.93 4.24 -27.05
N PHE A 219 -14.45 4.81 -28.15
CA PHE A 219 -13.87 6.15 -28.19
C PHE A 219 -14.71 7.04 -29.08
N THR A 220 -14.88 8.30 -28.69
CA THR A 220 -15.44 9.32 -29.58
C THR A 220 -14.30 10.11 -30.22
N MET A 221 -14.30 10.16 -31.55
CA MET A 221 -13.37 10.96 -32.35
C MET A 221 -13.77 12.44 -32.34
N PRO A 222 -12.84 13.37 -32.63
CA PRO A 222 -13.18 14.80 -32.78
C PRO A 222 -14.26 15.07 -33.85
N GLU A 223 -14.33 14.21 -34.87
CA GLU A 223 -15.34 14.25 -35.93
C GLU A 223 -16.70 13.65 -35.52
N GLN A 224 -16.89 13.36 -34.22
CA GLN A 224 -18.09 12.72 -33.64
C GLN A 224 -18.40 11.32 -34.19
N VAL A 225 -17.37 10.61 -34.65
CA VAL A 225 -17.46 9.19 -35.02
C VAL A 225 -17.04 8.34 -33.83
N ASP A 226 -17.87 7.36 -33.47
CA ASP A 226 -17.54 6.41 -32.42
C ASP A 226 -16.76 5.22 -32.99
N VAL A 227 -15.68 4.83 -32.31
CA VAL A 227 -14.80 3.73 -32.70
C VAL A 227 -14.78 2.69 -31.61
N LEU A 228 -15.05 1.44 -31.98
CA LEU A 228 -14.94 0.29 -31.10
C LEU A 228 -13.51 -0.28 -31.16
N CYS A 229 -12.93 -0.55 -30.00
CA CYS A 229 -11.59 -1.09 -29.86
C CYS A 229 -11.58 -2.31 -28.95
N LEU A 230 -11.25 -3.46 -29.53
CA LEU A 230 -11.03 -4.70 -28.81
C LEU A 230 -9.55 -4.87 -28.50
N LEU A 231 -9.23 -4.96 -27.21
CA LEU A 231 -7.91 -5.32 -26.71
C LEU A 231 -7.93 -6.78 -26.22
N ASP A 232 -7.11 -7.63 -26.83
CA ASP A 232 -7.01 -9.05 -26.52
C ASP A 232 -5.62 -9.38 -25.94
N TYR A 233 -5.61 -9.99 -24.75
CA TYR A 233 -4.43 -10.33 -23.97
C TYR A 233 -4.29 -11.85 -23.93
N LYS A 234 -3.84 -12.43 -25.05
CA LYS A 234 -3.61 -13.88 -25.16
C LYS A 234 -2.53 -14.37 -24.22
N ASP A 235 -1.46 -13.59 -24.07
CA ASP A 235 -0.40 -13.88 -23.08
C ASP A 235 -0.81 -13.37 -21.70
N LEU A 236 -1.30 -14.28 -20.84
CA LEU A 236 -1.76 -13.97 -19.49
C LEU A 236 -0.62 -13.66 -18.51
N SER A 237 0.64 -13.84 -18.92
CA SER A 237 1.82 -13.43 -18.14
C SER A 237 2.20 -11.96 -18.38
N ARG A 238 1.51 -11.26 -19.29
CA ARG A 238 1.79 -9.86 -19.66
C ARG A 238 0.67 -8.90 -19.28
N CYS A 239 1.09 -7.68 -18.98
CA CYS A 239 0.21 -6.53 -18.72
C CYS A 239 -0.27 -5.80 -19.98
N LEU A 240 0.31 -6.10 -21.14
CA LEU A 240 0.07 -5.41 -22.41
C LEU A 240 -0.74 -6.30 -23.36
N PRO A 241 -1.63 -5.72 -24.17
CA PRO A 241 -2.43 -6.49 -25.11
C PRO A 241 -1.54 -7.10 -26.18
N THR A 242 -1.88 -8.32 -26.58
CA THR A 242 -1.19 -9.05 -27.65
C THR A 242 -1.75 -8.67 -29.02
N GLN A 243 -3.03 -8.30 -29.05
CA GLN A 243 -3.72 -7.93 -30.28
C GLN A 243 -4.70 -6.79 -30.01
N VAL A 244 -4.81 -5.89 -30.98
CA VAL A 244 -5.78 -4.80 -31.02
C VAL A 244 -6.61 -4.94 -32.29
N LYS A 245 -7.93 -4.88 -32.18
CA LYS A 245 -8.84 -4.81 -33.33
C LYS A 245 -9.69 -3.56 -33.22
N LEU A 246 -9.85 -2.85 -34.33
CA LEU A 246 -10.70 -1.67 -34.40
C LEU A 246 -11.88 -1.97 -35.32
N ASP A 247 -13.04 -1.43 -34.95
CA ASP A 247 -14.25 -1.46 -35.75
C ASP A 247 -14.86 -0.05 -35.76
N CYS A 248 -15.21 0.43 -36.94
CA CYS A 248 -15.69 1.80 -37.20
C CYS A 248 -16.60 1.77 -38.42
N GLU A 249 -17.66 2.57 -38.42
CA GLU A 249 -18.57 2.68 -39.57
C GLU A 249 -17.89 3.18 -40.84
N ASP A 250 -16.77 3.91 -40.72
CA ASP A 250 -15.95 4.34 -41.86
C ASP A 250 -14.65 3.51 -41.93
N GLU A 251 -14.67 2.46 -42.75
CA GLU A 251 -13.54 1.55 -42.99
C GLU A 251 -12.28 2.29 -43.51
N LYS A 252 -12.42 3.48 -44.11
CA LYS A 252 -11.27 4.26 -44.60
C LYS A 252 -10.48 4.89 -43.46
N LEU A 253 -11.13 5.16 -42.32
CA LEU A 253 -10.47 5.70 -41.12
C LEU A 253 -9.58 4.64 -40.45
N THR A 254 -10.01 3.37 -40.46
CA THR A 254 -9.22 2.27 -39.86
C THR A 254 -7.89 2.00 -40.59
N ASP A 255 -7.82 2.30 -41.88
CA ASP A 255 -6.60 2.12 -42.68
C ASP A 255 -5.62 3.31 -42.62
N SER A 256 -6.02 4.41 -41.97
CA SER A 256 -5.21 5.61 -41.80
C SER A 256 -3.88 5.33 -41.07
N PRO A 257 -2.76 5.96 -41.47
CA PRO A 257 -1.47 5.80 -40.78
C PRO A 257 -1.52 6.25 -39.31
N GLN A 258 -2.39 7.20 -38.97
CA GLN A 258 -2.58 7.65 -37.60
C GLN A 258 -3.19 6.55 -36.71
N TRP A 259 -4.08 5.74 -37.29
CA TRP A 259 -4.73 4.63 -36.58
C TRP A 259 -3.83 3.41 -36.43
N LYS A 260 -3.05 3.09 -37.46
CA LYS A 260 -1.97 2.09 -37.33
C LYS A 260 -1.00 2.45 -36.21
N LYS A 261 -0.62 3.73 -36.10
CA LYS A 261 0.23 4.21 -35.00
C LYS A 261 -0.44 4.07 -33.63
N SER A 262 -1.73 4.34 -33.52
CA SER A 262 -2.45 4.23 -32.25
C SER A 262 -2.65 2.78 -31.82
N CYS A 263 -2.88 1.86 -32.75
CA CYS A 263 -2.86 0.42 -32.49
C CYS A 263 -1.49 -0.03 -31.95
N SER A 264 -0.39 0.44 -32.56
CA SER A 264 0.95 0.16 -32.05
C SER A 264 1.14 0.71 -30.63
N LEU A 265 0.69 1.94 -30.35
CA LEU A 265 0.77 2.53 -29.01
C LEU A 265 0.02 1.71 -27.96
N LEU A 266 -1.16 1.17 -28.30
CA LEU A 266 -1.94 0.33 -27.40
C LEU A 266 -1.26 -1.01 -27.09
N MET A 267 -0.43 -1.53 -28.00
CA MET A 267 0.35 -2.76 -27.79
C MET A 267 1.68 -2.51 -27.04
N GLU A 268 2.27 -1.32 -27.21
CA GLU A 268 3.57 -0.97 -26.63
C GLU A 268 3.48 -0.33 -25.24
N LEU A 269 2.35 0.33 -24.93
CA LEU A 269 2.14 1.05 -23.68
C LEU A 269 0.95 0.52 -22.91
N PRO A 270 0.96 0.65 -21.57
CA PRO A 270 -0.24 0.44 -20.77
C PRO A 270 -1.42 1.27 -21.27
N VAL A 271 -2.63 0.71 -21.25
CA VAL A 271 -3.81 1.28 -21.91
C VAL A 271 -4.10 2.71 -21.46
N HIS A 272 -4.03 2.99 -20.15
CA HIS A 272 -4.27 4.35 -19.64
C HIS A 272 -3.23 5.38 -20.12
N ARG A 273 -1.98 4.95 -20.34
CA ARG A 273 -0.91 5.78 -20.92
C ARG A 273 -1.07 5.93 -22.43
N ALA A 274 -1.41 4.85 -23.13
CA ALA A 274 -1.67 4.86 -24.56
C ALA A 274 -2.80 5.84 -24.91
N LEU A 275 -3.91 5.79 -24.15
CA LEU A 275 -5.03 6.72 -24.33
C LEU A 275 -4.64 8.18 -24.05
N THR A 276 -3.81 8.40 -23.02
CA THR A 276 -3.24 9.74 -22.77
C THR A 276 -2.41 10.24 -23.95
N ALA A 277 -1.62 9.37 -24.59
CA ALA A 277 -0.86 9.72 -25.77
C ALA A 277 -1.76 9.97 -26.99
N MET A 278 -2.77 9.12 -27.22
CA MET A 278 -3.76 9.27 -28.30
C MET A 278 -4.54 10.60 -28.17
N LYS A 279 -4.94 10.99 -26.95
CA LYS A 279 -5.58 12.28 -26.67
C LYS A 279 -4.66 13.46 -26.99
N LYS A 280 -3.37 13.37 -26.61
CA LYS A 280 -2.37 14.40 -26.95
C LYS A 280 -2.11 14.49 -28.46
N MET A 281 -2.25 13.39 -29.18
CA MET A 281 -2.15 13.34 -30.64
C MET A 281 -3.42 13.87 -31.34
N GLY A 282 -4.48 14.18 -30.59
CA GLY A 282 -5.76 14.62 -31.14
C GLY A 282 -6.57 13.51 -31.79
N THR A 283 -6.24 12.24 -31.53
CA THR A 283 -6.92 11.10 -32.15
C THR A 283 -8.21 10.74 -31.43
N ILE A 284 -8.33 11.05 -30.14
CA ILE A 284 -9.55 10.86 -29.34
C ILE A 284 -9.82 12.12 -28.51
N VAL A 285 -11.08 12.34 -28.11
CA VAL A 285 -11.55 13.53 -27.38
C VAL A 285 -11.11 13.56 -25.91
#